data_AF-A0A838UIF6-F1
#
_entry.id   AF-A0A838UIF6-F1
#
_cell.length_a   1.000
_cell.length_b   1.000
_cell.length_c   1.000
_cell.angle_alpha   90.00
_cell.angle_beta   90.00
_cell.angle_gamma   90.00
#
_symmetry.space_group_name_H-M   'P 1'
#
loop_
_entity.id
_entity.type
_entity.pdbx_description
1 polymer ?
#
loop_
_entity_poly.entity_id
_entity_poly.type
_entity_poly.pdbx_seq_one_letter_code
_entity_poly.pdbx_strand_id
1 'polypeptide(L)'
;ALAESLAAGGLDILVANAGITRDGLLLRMKDEDWAMVLKINLESYFRLSRAVLRGMMKRRAGRIIGITSVVGVAGNPGQANYAASKAGMIGFSKALAREVASRGVTVNCVAPGFIESPMTGALNEAQRAGILATIPLGRLGAGADVAAACVYLASDEGAYVTGQTLHVNGGMAMI
;
A
#
# COMPACT_ATOMS: atom_id res chain seq x y z
N ALA A 1 -1.57 13.12 -22.23
CA ALA A 1 -1.13 12.86 -20.83
C ALA A 1 -1.47 11.42 -20.41
N LEU A 2 -0.80 10.82 -19.40
CA LEU A 2 -1.06 9.45 -18.91
C LEU A 2 -2.57 9.18 -18.68
N ALA A 3 -3.29 10.19 -18.19
CA ALA A 3 -4.75 10.17 -18.03
C ALA A 3 -5.55 9.95 -19.33
N GLU A 4 -5.10 10.47 -20.47
CA GLU A 4 -5.73 10.25 -21.78
C GLU A 4 -5.45 8.84 -22.30
N SER A 5 -4.26 8.28 -22.05
CA SER A 5 -3.97 6.88 -22.44
C SER A 5 -4.74 5.86 -21.60
N LEU A 6 -4.93 6.12 -20.29
CA LEU A 6 -5.75 5.28 -19.40
C LEU A 6 -7.25 5.39 -19.72
N ALA A 7 -7.68 6.51 -20.29
CA ALA A 7 -9.05 6.72 -20.73
C ALA A 7 -9.38 5.99 -22.05
N ALA A 8 -8.38 5.74 -22.91
CA ALA A 8 -8.59 5.15 -24.25
C ALA A 8 -8.79 3.62 -24.24
N GLY A 9 -8.18 2.91 -23.29
CA GLY A 9 -8.29 1.44 -23.17
C GLY A 9 -9.18 0.92 -22.03
N GLY A 10 -9.64 1.81 -21.14
CA GLY A 10 -10.39 1.44 -19.95
C GLY A 10 -9.53 0.72 -18.90
N LEU A 11 -9.01 1.46 -17.92
CA LEU A 11 -8.33 0.82 -16.78
C LEU A 11 -9.36 0.32 -15.75
N ASP A 12 -9.39 -0.98 -15.50
CA ASP A 12 -10.31 -1.62 -14.54
C ASP A 12 -9.70 -1.86 -13.15
N ILE A 13 -8.39 -2.06 -13.09
CA ILE A 13 -7.65 -2.33 -11.85
C ILE A 13 -6.46 -1.40 -11.75
N LEU A 14 -6.38 -0.64 -10.64
CA LEU A 14 -5.20 0.13 -10.26
C LEU A 14 -4.54 -0.52 -9.03
N VAL A 15 -3.30 -0.99 -9.17
CA VAL A 15 -2.45 -1.38 -8.04
C VAL A 15 -1.38 -0.32 -7.83
N ALA A 16 -1.55 0.53 -6.81
CA ALA A 16 -0.59 1.56 -6.45
C ALA A 16 0.50 0.99 -5.52
N ASN A 17 1.51 0.38 -6.15
CA ASN A 17 2.63 -0.27 -5.45
C ASN A 17 3.87 0.62 -5.27
N ALA A 18 4.08 1.60 -6.14
CA ALA A 18 5.28 2.43 -6.11
C ALA A 18 5.47 3.10 -4.75
N GLY A 19 6.70 3.06 -4.23
CA GLY A 19 7.04 3.68 -2.97
C GLY A 19 8.54 3.65 -2.68
N ILE A 20 8.97 4.53 -1.80
CA ILE A 20 10.36 4.65 -1.35
C ILE A 20 10.44 4.78 0.18
N THR A 21 11.66 4.61 0.70
CA THR A 21 12.02 4.87 2.09
C THR A 21 13.18 5.88 2.16
N ARG A 22 13.17 6.69 3.23
CA ARG A 22 14.24 7.60 3.63
C ARG A 22 14.27 7.61 5.16
N ASP A 23 14.91 6.60 5.71
CA ASP A 23 14.86 6.32 7.13
C ASP A 23 15.85 7.21 7.88
N GLY A 24 15.41 7.72 9.03
CA GLY A 24 16.18 8.56 9.92
C GLY A 24 15.38 8.88 11.18
N LEU A 25 16.04 8.88 12.34
CA LEU A 25 15.39 9.37 13.56
C LEU A 25 14.91 10.80 13.34
N LEU A 26 13.74 11.13 13.89
CA LEU A 26 13.05 12.41 13.61
C LEU A 26 13.96 13.63 13.81
N LEU A 27 14.80 13.63 14.86
CA LEU A 27 15.76 14.71 15.15
C LEU A 27 16.77 14.99 14.00
N ARG A 28 17.02 14.00 13.14
CA ARG A 28 17.97 14.08 12.02
C ARG A 28 17.28 13.97 10.66
N MET A 29 15.96 13.88 10.64
CA MET A 29 15.20 13.76 9.39
C MET A 29 15.23 15.08 8.65
N LYS A 30 15.71 15.05 7.41
CA LYS A 30 15.74 16.24 6.56
C LYS A 30 14.34 16.52 6.01
N ASP A 31 14.01 17.79 5.84
CA ASP A 31 12.73 18.21 5.27
C ASP A 31 12.54 17.66 3.85
N GLU A 32 13.62 17.56 3.06
CA GLU A 32 13.57 17.00 1.71
C GLU A 32 13.25 15.51 1.72
N ASP A 33 13.81 14.74 2.66
CA ASP A 33 13.54 13.32 2.82
C ASP A 33 12.09 13.07 3.27
N TRP A 34 11.59 13.90 4.19
CA TRP A 34 10.17 13.90 4.60
C TRP A 34 9.26 14.18 3.40
N ALA A 35 9.50 15.29 2.69
CA ALA A 35 8.67 15.71 1.56
C ALA A 35 8.70 14.70 0.41
N MET A 36 9.86 14.13 0.10
CA MET A 36 10.02 13.16 -0.99
C MET A 36 9.23 11.87 -0.73
N VAL A 37 9.28 11.35 0.50
CA VAL A 37 8.54 10.14 0.88
C VAL A 37 7.03 10.37 0.79
N LEU A 38 6.51 11.49 1.31
CA LEU A 38 5.08 11.81 1.20
C LEU A 38 4.64 11.97 -0.26
N LYS A 39 5.43 12.69 -1.07
CA LYS A 39 5.13 12.93 -2.48
C LYS A 39 5.04 11.62 -3.28
N ILE A 40 6.01 10.72 -3.08
CA ILE A 40 6.04 9.47 -3.85
C ILE A 40 5.04 8.46 -3.30
N ASN A 41 4.91 8.29 -1.99
CA ASN A 41 4.12 7.20 -1.43
C ASN A 41 2.63 7.55 -1.31
N LEU A 42 2.30 8.80 -0.94
CA LEU A 42 0.93 9.21 -0.65
C LEU A 42 0.33 10.10 -1.75
N GLU A 43 1.04 11.14 -2.16
CA GLU A 43 0.53 12.06 -3.18
C GLU A 43 0.38 11.37 -4.55
N SER A 44 1.31 10.48 -4.93
CA SER A 44 1.18 9.70 -6.16
C SER A 44 -0.07 8.81 -6.14
N TYR A 45 -0.38 8.18 -4.99
CA TYR A 45 -1.56 7.34 -4.84
C TYR A 45 -2.86 8.13 -5.01
N PHE A 46 -2.93 9.34 -4.43
CA PHE A 46 -4.02 10.28 -4.67
C PHE A 46 -4.14 10.63 -6.17
N ARG A 47 -3.04 11.01 -6.82
CA ARG A 47 -3.04 11.45 -8.23
C ARG A 47 -3.49 10.34 -9.18
N LEU A 48 -2.98 9.12 -8.97
CA LEU A 48 -3.34 7.94 -9.77
C LEU A 48 -4.80 7.54 -9.55
N SER A 49 -5.26 7.48 -8.28
CA SER A 49 -6.65 7.16 -7.95
C SER A 49 -7.62 8.15 -8.60
N ARG A 50 -7.32 9.46 -8.53
CA ARG A 50 -8.11 10.50 -9.17
C ARG A 50 -8.16 10.36 -10.69
N ALA A 51 -7.04 9.99 -11.31
CA ALA A 51 -6.95 9.86 -12.77
C ALA A 51 -7.85 8.74 -13.33
N VAL A 52 -8.05 7.67 -12.57
CA VAL A 52 -8.81 6.47 -13.03
C VAL A 52 -10.29 6.53 -12.66
N LEU A 53 -10.63 7.34 -11.64
CA LEU A 53 -11.95 7.32 -10.99
C LEU A 53 -13.11 7.60 -11.95
N ARG A 54 -12.96 8.59 -12.85
CA ARG A 54 -14.02 8.99 -13.79
C ARG A 54 -14.45 7.82 -14.69
N GLY A 55 -13.47 7.05 -15.18
CA GLY A 55 -13.74 5.89 -16.03
C GLY A 55 -14.45 4.78 -15.28
N MET A 56 -13.93 4.42 -14.10
CA MET A 56 -14.50 3.38 -13.25
C MET A 56 -15.94 3.70 -12.83
N MET A 57 -16.21 4.94 -12.39
CA MET A 57 -17.57 5.36 -11.99
C MET A 57 -18.56 5.34 -13.15
N LYS A 58 -18.14 5.70 -14.38
CA LYS A 58 -18.99 5.66 -15.57
C LYS A 58 -19.39 4.23 -15.92
N ARG A 59 -18.45 3.28 -15.84
CA ARG A 59 -18.70 1.85 -16.12
C ARG A 59 -19.35 1.11 -14.96
N ARG A 60 -19.42 1.75 -13.79
CA ARG A 60 -19.86 1.17 -12.52
C ARG A 60 -19.08 -0.09 -12.10
N ALA A 61 -17.79 -0.11 -12.43
CA ALA A 61 -16.88 -1.20 -12.16
C ALA A 61 -15.45 -0.65 -12.01
N GLY A 62 -14.74 -1.12 -10.99
CA GLY A 62 -13.33 -0.78 -10.80
C GLY A 62 -12.76 -1.30 -9.49
N ARG A 63 -11.44 -1.43 -9.43
CA ARG A 63 -10.67 -1.83 -8.25
C ARG A 63 -9.48 -0.89 -8.06
N ILE A 64 -9.36 -0.31 -6.88
CA ILE A 64 -8.19 0.49 -6.47
C ILE A 64 -7.56 -0.20 -5.26
N ILE A 65 -6.30 -0.60 -5.39
CA ILE A 65 -5.55 -1.33 -4.36
C ILE A 65 -4.27 -0.55 -4.06
N GLY A 66 -4.17 0.01 -2.87
CA GLY A 66 -2.96 0.65 -2.37
C GLY A 66 -2.06 -0.34 -1.64
N ILE A 67 -0.78 -0.41 -1.98
CA ILE A 67 0.19 -1.18 -1.18
C ILE A 67 0.67 -0.29 -0.04
N THR A 68 0.05 -0.46 1.13
CA THR A 68 0.47 0.21 2.36
C THR A 68 1.63 -0.54 3.02
N SER A 69 1.72 -0.58 4.35
CA SER A 69 2.71 -1.34 5.11
C SER A 69 2.19 -1.61 6.51
N VAL A 70 2.68 -2.67 7.15
CA VAL A 70 2.54 -2.87 8.61
C VAL A 70 3.03 -1.66 9.40
N VAL A 71 4.05 -0.95 8.90
CA VAL A 71 4.59 0.28 9.51
C VAL A 71 3.58 1.42 9.48
N GLY A 72 2.67 1.44 8.50
CA GLY A 72 1.57 2.39 8.46
C GLY A 72 0.52 2.18 9.55
N VAL A 73 0.58 1.06 10.29
CA VAL A 73 -0.34 0.76 11.39
C VAL A 73 0.37 0.69 12.74
N ALA A 74 1.49 -0.03 12.81
CA ALA A 74 2.24 -0.23 14.05
C ALA A 74 3.30 0.87 14.30
N GLY A 75 3.69 1.61 13.27
CA GLY A 75 4.88 2.48 13.31
C GLY A 75 6.18 1.68 13.26
N ASN A 76 7.29 2.39 13.08
CA ASN A 76 8.64 1.84 13.18
C ASN A 76 9.63 2.98 13.49
N PRO A 77 10.51 2.86 14.51
CA PRO A 77 11.50 3.88 14.80
C PRO A 77 12.34 4.25 13.58
N GLY A 78 12.55 5.55 13.36
CA GLY A 78 13.28 6.07 12.20
C GLY A 78 12.45 6.18 10.92
N GLN A 79 11.17 5.81 10.93
CA GLN A 79 10.33 5.81 9.73
C GLN A 79 9.10 6.74 9.86
N ALA A 80 9.22 7.87 10.55
CA ALA A 80 8.08 8.78 10.76
C ALA A 80 7.43 9.24 9.45
N ASN A 81 8.22 9.61 8.45
CA ASN A 81 7.78 9.95 7.09
C ASN A 81 7.08 8.79 6.39
N TYR A 82 7.68 7.60 6.40
CA TYR A 82 7.16 6.41 5.75
C TYR A 82 5.86 5.94 6.43
N ALA A 83 5.84 5.84 7.75
CA ALA A 83 4.66 5.52 8.55
C ALA A 83 3.52 6.49 8.26
N ALA A 84 3.78 7.81 8.28
CA ALA A 84 2.78 8.82 7.94
C ALA A 84 2.24 8.63 6.50
N SER A 85 3.13 8.36 5.54
CA SER A 85 2.71 8.13 4.15
C SER A 85 1.81 6.90 4.00
N LYS A 86 2.18 5.78 4.65
CA LYS A 86 1.48 4.48 4.55
C LYS A 86 0.18 4.48 5.37
N ALA A 87 0.17 5.09 6.54
CA ALA A 87 -1.04 5.35 7.33
C ALA A 87 -2.01 6.26 6.57
N GLY A 88 -1.49 7.31 5.93
CA GLY A 88 -2.27 8.23 5.10
C GLY A 88 -3.00 7.53 3.96
N MET A 89 -2.38 6.52 3.33
CA MET A 89 -3.05 5.71 2.30
C MET A 89 -4.27 4.97 2.83
N ILE A 90 -4.25 4.50 4.09
CA ILE A 90 -5.38 3.81 4.72
C ILE A 90 -6.54 4.78 4.95
N GLY A 91 -6.26 5.95 5.52
CA GLY A 91 -7.26 7.00 5.71
C GLY A 91 -7.86 7.47 4.39
N PHE A 92 -7.02 7.74 3.39
CA PHE A 92 -7.45 8.11 2.04
C PHE A 92 -8.35 7.04 1.41
N SER A 93 -7.95 5.76 1.48
CA SER A 93 -8.73 4.67 0.88
C SER A 93 -10.10 4.50 1.53
N LYS A 94 -10.20 4.66 2.86
CA LYS A 94 -11.48 4.64 3.58
C LYS A 94 -12.40 5.77 3.16
N ALA A 95 -11.87 6.99 3.01
CA ALA A 95 -12.65 8.14 2.55
C ALA A 95 -13.14 7.92 1.12
N LEU A 96 -12.22 7.58 0.19
CA LEU A 96 -12.56 7.37 -1.21
C LEU A 96 -13.55 6.22 -1.40
N ALA A 97 -13.39 5.10 -0.68
CA ALA A 97 -14.33 3.98 -0.72
C ALA A 97 -15.77 4.41 -0.46
N ARG A 98 -16.00 5.31 0.52
CA ARG A 98 -17.33 5.82 0.85
C ARG A 98 -17.94 6.66 -0.27
N GLU A 99 -17.11 7.35 -1.04
CA GLU A 99 -17.55 8.17 -2.18
C GLU A 99 -18.00 7.30 -3.36
N VAL A 100 -17.29 6.20 -3.65
CA VAL A 100 -17.44 5.47 -4.92
C VAL A 100 -18.09 4.09 -4.84
N ALA A 101 -18.31 3.55 -3.64
CA ALA A 101 -18.90 2.21 -3.47
C ALA A 101 -20.28 2.05 -4.16
N SER A 102 -21.14 3.07 -4.12
CA SER A 102 -22.46 3.08 -4.80
C SER A 102 -22.37 2.98 -6.34
N ARG A 103 -21.17 3.16 -6.88
CA ARG A 103 -20.82 3.03 -8.29
C ARG A 103 -20.04 1.74 -8.57
N GLY A 104 -20.08 0.72 -7.71
CA GLY A 104 -19.45 -0.57 -7.98
C GLY A 104 -17.92 -0.55 -8.03
N VAL A 105 -17.30 0.48 -7.44
CA VAL A 105 -15.85 0.62 -7.32
C VAL A 105 -15.43 0.29 -5.89
N THR A 106 -14.48 -0.62 -5.72
CA THR A 106 -13.90 -0.91 -4.41
C THR A 106 -12.52 -0.28 -4.25
N VAL A 107 -12.20 0.16 -3.04
CA VAL A 107 -10.92 0.80 -2.71
C VAL A 107 -10.39 0.17 -1.43
N ASN A 108 -9.26 -0.53 -1.52
CA ASN A 108 -8.68 -1.27 -0.40
C ASN A 108 -7.17 -1.06 -0.31
N CYS A 109 -6.59 -1.47 0.81
CA CYS A 109 -5.15 -1.52 1.00
C CYS A 109 -4.68 -2.96 1.27
N VAL A 110 -3.47 -3.29 0.82
CA VAL A 110 -2.72 -4.46 1.30
C VAL A 110 -1.56 -3.95 2.15
N ALA A 111 -1.40 -4.47 3.36
CA ALA A 111 -0.35 -4.09 4.31
C ALA A 111 0.66 -5.23 4.50
N PRO A 112 1.74 -5.28 3.70
CA PRO A 112 2.79 -6.26 3.88
C PRO A 112 3.56 -6.07 5.19
N GLY A 113 4.05 -7.17 5.74
CA GLY A 113 5.16 -7.18 6.70
C GLY A 113 6.51 -7.10 6.00
N PHE A 114 7.52 -7.79 6.53
CA PHE A 114 8.80 -7.94 5.82
C PHE A 114 8.68 -8.96 4.68
N ILE A 115 9.02 -8.52 3.47
CA ILE A 115 8.96 -9.31 2.23
C ILE A 115 10.36 -9.46 1.65
N GLU A 116 10.70 -10.65 1.18
CA GLU A 116 11.94 -10.94 0.46
C GLU A 116 12.05 -10.04 -0.79
N SER A 117 13.11 -9.26 -0.81
CA SER A 117 13.43 -8.32 -1.88
C SER A 117 14.95 -8.06 -1.90
N PRO A 118 15.48 -7.43 -2.96
CA PRO A 118 16.88 -6.98 -2.97
C PRO A 118 17.24 -6.10 -1.76
N MET A 119 16.28 -5.33 -1.24
CA MET A 119 16.47 -4.47 -0.07
C MET A 119 16.66 -5.28 1.23
N THR A 120 15.87 -6.34 1.43
CA THR A 120 16.05 -7.24 2.60
C THR A 120 17.27 -8.14 2.44
N GLY A 121 17.75 -8.36 1.22
CA GLY A 121 19.01 -9.07 0.93
C GLY A 121 20.25 -8.34 1.43
N ALA A 122 20.17 -7.03 1.71
CA ALA A 122 21.27 -6.24 2.26
C ALA A 122 21.39 -6.30 3.80
N LEU A 123 20.46 -7.00 4.48
CA LEU A 123 20.46 -7.15 5.93
C LEU A 123 21.57 -8.12 6.38
N ASN A 124 22.26 -7.78 7.46
CA ASN A 124 23.19 -8.72 8.10
C ASN A 124 22.43 -9.81 8.88
N GLU A 125 23.14 -10.87 9.29
CA GLU A 125 22.53 -12.01 9.98
C GLU A 125 21.82 -11.61 11.28
N ALA A 126 22.40 -10.70 12.07
CA ALA A 126 21.81 -10.25 13.33
C ALA A 126 20.50 -9.46 13.10
N GLN A 127 20.47 -8.58 12.09
CA GLN A 127 19.28 -7.85 11.69
C GLN A 127 18.19 -8.81 11.19
N ARG A 128 18.59 -9.79 10.36
CA ARG A 128 17.67 -10.80 9.85
C ARG A 128 17.08 -11.66 10.98
N ALA A 129 17.90 -12.12 11.91
CA ALA A 129 17.45 -12.89 13.07
C ALA A 129 16.50 -12.07 13.96
N GLY A 130 16.82 -10.79 14.21
CA GLY A 130 15.97 -9.88 14.95
C GLY A 130 14.60 -9.68 14.30
N ILE A 131 14.55 -9.49 12.98
CA ILE A 131 13.30 -9.38 12.23
C ILE A 131 12.49 -10.67 12.32
N LEU A 132 13.12 -11.83 12.07
CA LEU A 132 12.44 -13.13 12.10
C LEU A 132 11.83 -13.43 13.48
N ALA A 133 12.49 -13.02 14.56
CA ALA A 133 11.95 -13.16 15.92
C ALA A 133 10.65 -12.37 16.16
N THR A 134 10.38 -11.32 15.37
CA THR A 134 9.12 -10.56 15.44
C THR A 134 8.00 -11.13 14.57
N ILE A 135 8.27 -12.17 13.78
CA ILE A 135 7.31 -12.75 12.83
C ILE A 135 6.89 -14.13 13.33
N PRO A 136 5.64 -14.32 13.82
CA PRO A 136 5.15 -15.61 14.30
C PRO A 136 5.28 -16.77 13.30
N LEU A 137 5.11 -16.54 11.99
CA LEU A 137 5.33 -17.58 10.97
C LEU A 137 6.82 -17.94 10.75
N GLY A 138 7.75 -17.27 11.43
CA GLY A 138 9.18 -17.59 11.43
C GLY A 138 9.90 -17.39 10.10
N ARG A 139 9.26 -16.71 9.12
CA ARG A 139 9.81 -16.47 7.79
C ARG A 139 9.44 -15.10 7.26
N LEU A 140 10.24 -14.60 6.32
CA LEU A 140 9.84 -13.48 5.47
C LEU A 140 8.71 -13.90 4.53
N GLY A 141 7.85 -12.96 4.17
CA GLY A 141 6.89 -13.18 3.08
C GLY A 141 7.59 -13.08 1.72
N ALA A 142 6.94 -13.58 0.67
CA ALA A 142 7.40 -13.42 -0.70
C ALA A 142 6.53 -12.39 -1.45
N GLY A 143 7.02 -11.86 -2.57
CA GLY A 143 6.21 -11.00 -3.45
C GLY A 143 4.92 -11.68 -3.90
N ALA A 144 4.94 -13.01 -4.05
CA ALA A 144 3.76 -13.82 -4.37
C ALA A 144 2.69 -13.79 -3.26
N ASP A 145 3.08 -13.72 -1.98
CA ASP A 145 2.13 -13.64 -0.85
C ASP A 145 1.32 -12.32 -0.94
N VAL A 146 1.99 -11.22 -1.27
CA VAL A 146 1.34 -9.90 -1.48
C VAL A 146 0.51 -9.89 -2.76
N ALA A 147 1.02 -10.49 -3.84
CA ALA A 147 0.32 -10.56 -5.12
C ALA A 147 -1.00 -11.34 -5.00
N ALA A 148 -1.02 -12.46 -4.26
CA ALA A 148 -2.23 -13.24 -4.02
C ALA A 148 -3.32 -12.40 -3.33
N ALA A 149 -2.96 -11.59 -2.34
CA ALA A 149 -3.88 -10.65 -1.68
C ALA A 149 -4.43 -9.60 -2.65
N CYS A 150 -3.60 -9.06 -3.54
CA CYS A 150 -4.04 -8.15 -4.59
C CYS A 150 -4.99 -8.82 -5.58
N VAL A 151 -4.70 -10.06 -6.00
CA VAL A 151 -5.56 -10.82 -6.91
C VAL A 151 -6.94 -11.06 -6.28
N TYR A 152 -6.98 -11.47 -5.01
CA TYR A 152 -8.25 -11.62 -4.27
C TYR A 152 -9.06 -10.32 -4.27
N LEU A 153 -8.45 -9.20 -3.86
CA LEU A 153 -9.13 -7.90 -3.80
C LEU A 153 -9.54 -7.36 -5.19
N ALA A 154 -8.83 -7.76 -6.24
CA ALA A 154 -9.13 -7.36 -7.61
C ALA A 154 -10.24 -8.23 -8.25
N SER A 155 -10.43 -9.45 -7.77
CA SER A 155 -11.39 -10.41 -8.30
C SER A 155 -12.86 -10.06 -8.00
N ASP A 156 -13.78 -10.86 -8.52
CA ASP A 156 -15.19 -10.83 -8.14
C ASP A 156 -15.44 -11.38 -6.73
N GLU A 157 -14.58 -12.26 -6.21
CA GLU A 157 -14.67 -12.75 -4.84
C GLU A 157 -14.41 -11.63 -3.81
N GLY A 158 -13.63 -10.62 -4.20
CA GLY A 158 -13.40 -9.40 -3.42
C GLY A 158 -14.47 -8.32 -3.60
N ALA A 159 -15.54 -8.54 -4.38
CA ALA A 159 -16.49 -7.49 -4.76
C ALA A 159 -17.25 -6.84 -3.59
N TYR A 160 -17.35 -7.54 -2.45
CA TYR A 160 -17.98 -7.01 -1.23
C TYR A 160 -16.98 -6.47 -0.20
N VAL A 161 -15.70 -6.36 -0.57
CA VAL A 161 -14.63 -5.82 0.29
C VAL A 161 -14.29 -4.41 -0.18
N THR A 162 -14.52 -3.40 0.65
CA THR A 162 -14.12 -2.01 0.37
C THR A 162 -13.78 -1.25 1.66
N GLY A 163 -12.85 -0.30 1.58
CA GLY A 163 -12.34 0.45 2.73
C GLY A 163 -11.50 -0.37 3.71
N GLN A 164 -11.12 -1.60 3.34
CA GLN A 164 -10.39 -2.53 4.20
C GLN A 164 -8.87 -2.44 4.01
N THR A 165 -8.15 -2.89 5.03
CA THR A 165 -6.70 -3.13 4.96
C THR A 165 -6.45 -4.61 5.23
N LEU A 166 -5.98 -5.32 4.21
CA LEU A 166 -5.63 -6.74 4.31
C LEU A 166 -4.17 -6.89 4.74
N HIS A 167 -3.94 -7.44 5.92
CA HIS A 167 -2.61 -7.60 6.50
C HIS A 167 -1.95 -8.89 6.00
N VAL A 168 -0.78 -8.76 5.38
CA VAL A 168 0.02 -9.89 4.84
C VAL A 168 1.41 -9.82 5.48
N ASN A 169 1.47 -10.12 6.77
CA ASN A 169 2.64 -9.82 7.60
C ASN A 169 3.13 -10.98 8.48
N GLY A 170 2.63 -12.20 8.25
CA GLY A 170 3.01 -13.39 9.02
C GLY A 170 2.74 -13.31 10.52
N GLY A 171 1.80 -12.46 10.94
CA GLY A 171 1.42 -12.25 12.34
C GLY A 171 2.25 -11.18 13.06
N MET A 172 3.13 -10.46 12.37
CA MET A 172 4.00 -9.43 12.98
C MET A 172 3.20 -8.31 13.68
N ALA A 173 2.02 -7.99 13.17
CA ALA A 173 1.04 -7.13 13.84
C ALA A 173 -0.36 -7.74 13.69
N MET A 174 -1.15 -7.66 14.76
CA MET A 174 -2.53 -8.16 14.85
C MET A 174 -3.42 -7.02 15.33
N ILE A 175 -4.45 -6.66 14.53
CA ILE A 175 -5.26 -5.44 14.69
C ILE A 175 -6.72 -5.77 14.44
#